data_AF-F6H960-F1
#
_entry.id   AF-F6H960-F1
#
_cell.length_a   1.000
_cell.length_b   1.000
_cell.length_c   1.000
_cell.angle_alpha   90.00
_cell.angle_beta   90.00
_cell.angle_gamma   90.00
#
_symmetry.space_group_name_H-M   'P 1'
#
loop_
_entity.id
_entity.type
_entity.pdbx_description
1 polymer ?
#
loop_
_entity_poly.entity_id
_entity_poly.type
_entity_poly.pdbx_seq_one_letter_code
_entity_poly.pdbx_strand_id
1 'polypeptide(L)'
;MDSSMESSLISKLQSSDFANIHHHFLSHLRPFSPFLNSKPTTTTTTTRKPNRSSSSSSSSSSIRSLAKQFLPFLNRVLSILPKILSVSSSDLETTSLRELFDTYRLCLDCLECVSSQLACKFYSIHLQRVRMVHCFVAQAMWREAVDESFSILQSLPAGLEGRYLPDLGKTGGGDQDFCGLVVEIVLSVVKCVSMSQSKEGREYRRVLDLVEELTPWFRVLDANTYEKLHRVLVSHLYRCTLFLVEELACFDGDLVCTFCAATLTEYAKSSMKDQTLKCGRRICSSLFSQKENGSSFVVGVLMCVLDTIAAECKVEMGNTFIEFVELVSYCANKCRITSKDLCTAVALHLNKMAGDFRQVLEPLNLILRLYATGLNFTGCNIQSSGSDSITSKSADDESAFEILLDDGDELQHLATSIGLLDNYFHINSKENKVSFSAEHKVTVGQICSHMESDYEASMAFAQKNGKAYLLLYLNALKFLCQPLAELVNLERVQIIAESEAISSSAKLCHIQNALHQFCDVFLFCHW
;
A
#
# COMPACT_ATOMS: atom_id res chain seq x y z
N MET A 1 18.01 33.78 45.36
CA MET A 1 18.62 34.61 44.29
C MET A 1 18.38 34.04 42.90
N ASP A 2 17.88 32.80 42.76
CA ASP A 2 17.70 32.11 41.46
C ASP A 2 16.58 32.65 40.54
N SER A 3 15.51 33.23 41.12
CA SER A 3 14.34 33.71 40.36
C SER A 3 14.67 34.81 39.32
N SER A 4 15.70 35.62 39.55
CA SER A 4 16.14 36.66 38.60
C SER A 4 16.83 36.06 37.37
N MET A 5 17.56 34.95 37.54
CA MET A 5 18.25 34.26 36.44
C MET A 5 17.24 33.47 35.60
N GLU A 6 16.33 32.74 36.24
CA GLU A 6 15.24 32.01 35.57
C GLU A 6 14.37 32.95 34.72
N SER A 7 13.99 34.10 35.29
CA SER A 7 13.20 35.11 34.58
C SER A 7 13.93 35.67 33.36
N SER A 8 15.25 35.86 33.46
CA SER A 8 16.09 36.32 32.35
C SER A 8 16.22 35.29 31.23
N LEU A 9 16.37 34.00 31.55
CA LEU A 9 16.40 32.92 30.55
C LEU A 9 15.05 32.79 29.82
N ILE A 10 13.96 32.87 30.57
CA ILE A 10 12.60 32.85 30.01
C ILE A 10 12.38 34.08 29.11
N SER A 11 12.81 35.27 29.55
CA SER A 11 12.65 36.48 28.74
C SER A 11 13.46 36.40 27.44
N LYS A 12 14.67 35.84 27.46
CA LYS A 12 15.49 35.61 26.25
C LYS A 12 14.78 34.71 25.23
N LEU A 13 14.19 33.60 25.70
CA LEU A 13 13.39 32.71 24.85
C LEU A 13 12.18 33.45 24.25
N GLN A 14 11.51 34.30 25.03
CA GLN A 14 10.34 35.04 24.57
C GLN A 14 10.69 36.21 23.63
N SER A 15 11.87 36.82 23.77
CA SER A 15 12.35 37.92 22.93
C SER A 15 13.07 37.45 21.67
N SER A 16 13.16 36.14 21.44
CA SER A 16 13.87 35.52 20.31
C SER A 16 15.37 35.88 20.23
N ASP A 17 16.00 36.16 21.38
CA ASP A 17 17.45 36.33 21.48
C ASP A 17 18.07 34.96 21.84
N PHE A 18 18.49 34.23 20.81
CA PHE A 18 19.00 32.86 20.94
C PHE A 18 20.52 32.77 21.07
N ALA A 19 21.24 33.90 21.12
CA ALA A 19 22.69 33.89 21.17
C ALA A 19 23.21 33.16 22.42
N ASN A 20 23.94 32.06 22.21
CA ASN A 20 24.48 31.19 23.27
C ASN A 20 23.42 30.68 24.25
N ILE A 21 22.18 30.51 23.79
CA ILE A 21 21.05 30.14 24.67
C ILE A 21 21.33 28.79 25.34
N HIS A 22 21.88 27.83 24.59
CA HIS A 22 22.21 26.52 25.12
C HIS A 22 23.24 26.59 26.26
N HIS A 23 24.31 27.38 26.08
CA HIS A 23 25.34 27.54 27.10
C HIS A 23 24.78 28.15 28.39
N HIS A 24 23.89 29.14 28.28
CA HIS A 24 23.23 29.75 29.44
C HIS A 24 22.36 28.75 30.20
N PHE A 25 21.59 27.92 29.49
CA PHE A 25 20.79 26.85 30.08
C PHE A 25 21.66 25.77 30.73
N LEU A 26 22.73 25.34 30.07
CA LEU A 26 23.69 24.37 30.61
C LEU A 26 24.32 24.86 31.91
N SER A 27 24.69 26.14 31.99
CA SER A 27 25.22 26.74 33.22
C SER A 27 24.19 26.77 34.34
N HIS A 28 22.92 27.07 34.04
CA HIS A 28 21.86 27.13 35.04
C HIS A 28 21.45 25.74 35.55
N LEU A 29 21.38 24.75 34.65
CA LEU A 29 21.00 23.36 34.95
C LEU A 29 22.19 22.49 35.38
N ARG A 30 23.38 23.07 35.59
CA ARG A 30 24.57 22.39 36.13
C ARG A 30 24.31 21.53 37.38
N PRO A 31 23.40 21.87 38.31
CA PRO A 31 23.07 20.98 39.43
C PRO A 31 22.58 19.58 39.03
N PHE A 32 22.09 19.38 37.81
CA PHE A 32 21.69 18.07 37.27
C PHE A 32 22.86 17.25 36.71
N SER A 33 24.03 17.84 36.44
CA SER A 33 25.16 17.16 35.79
C SER A 33 25.57 15.82 36.42
N PRO A 34 25.57 15.64 37.76
CA PRO A 34 25.90 14.34 38.36
C PRO A 34 24.93 13.21 37.99
N PHE A 35 23.67 13.55 37.68
CA PHE A 35 22.62 12.58 37.35
C PHE A 35 22.56 12.30 35.85
N LEU A 36 22.80 13.32 35.02
CA LEU A 36 22.82 13.17 33.55
C LEU A 36 23.93 12.25 33.05
N ASN A 37 25.07 12.21 33.75
CA ASN A 37 26.23 11.38 33.40
C ASN A 37 26.13 9.93 33.90
N SER A 38 25.08 9.60 34.64
CA SER A 38 24.82 8.28 35.22
C SER A 38 23.84 7.48 34.33
N LYS A 39 24.25 7.08 33.12
CA LYS A 39 23.44 6.12 32.33
C LYS A 39 23.61 4.70 32.90
N PRO A 40 22.53 3.91 33.08
CA PRO A 40 22.65 2.50 33.44
C PRO A 40 23.20 1.70 32.25
N THR A 41 24.32 1.00 32.46
CA THR A 41 24.93 0.10 31.48
C THR A 41 24.07 -1.15 31.34
N THR A 42 23.41 -1.31 30.19
CA THR A 42 22.75 -2.57 29.79
C THR A 42 23.80 -3.50 29.19
N THR A 43 24.24 -4.52 29.92
CA THR A 43 24.72 -5.79 29.33
C THR A 43 24.82 -6.91 30.37
N THR A 44 24.08 -7.99 30.08
CA THR A 44 24.39 -9.42 30.35
C THR A 44 24.63 -9.91 31.79
N THR A 45 23.65 -10.70 32.25
CA THR A 45 23.83 -12.00 32.92
C THR A 45 25.11 -12.19 33.74
N THR A 46 25.01 -12.09 35.05
CA THR A 46 25.39 -13.18 35.97
C THR A 46 24.81 -12.93 37.35
N THR A 47 24.27 -13.99 37.92
CA THR A 47 23.73 -14.12 39.26
C THR A 47 24.74 -13.68 40.32
N ARG A 48 24.53 -12.52 40.95
CA ARG A 48 25.04 -12.22 42.30
C ARG A 48 24.13 -11.22 43.01
N LYS A 49 23.57 -11.65 44.13
CA LYS A 49 22.75 -10.85 45.06
C LYS A 49 23.43 -9.50 45.35
N PRO A 50 22.73 -8.35 45.25
CA PRO A 50 23.27 -7.09 45.73
C PRO A 50 23.17 -7.07 47.26
N ASN A 51 24.33 -7.00 47.93
CA ASN A 51 24.40 -6.66 49.34
C ASN A 51 23.87 -5.22 49.51
N ARG A 52 22.84 -5.07 50.35
CA ARG A 52 22.34 -3.78 50.82
C ARG A 52 23.40 -3.11 51.69
N SER A 53 23.92 -1.97 51.25
CA SER A 53 24.57 -0.98 52.13
C SER A 53 24.40 0.45 51.61
N SER A 54 23.44 1.15 52.19
CA SER A 54 23.50 2.58 52.60
C SER A 54 23.88 3.71 51.61
N SER A 55 23.44 3.70 50.34
CA SER A 55 23.57 4.88 49.44
C SER A 55 22.27 5.38 48.79
N SER A 56 21.14 4.71 48.99
CA SER A 56 19.88 5.07 48.32
C SER A 56 19.12 6.25 48.93
N SER A 57 19.44 6.64 50.18
CA SER A 57 18.74 7.72 50.89
C SER A 57 19.26 9.11 50.51
N SER A 58 20.57 9.28 50.31
CA SER A 58 21.18 10.58 49.99
C SER A 58 20.82 11.05 48.58
N SER A 59 20.86 10.15 47.58
CA SER A 59 20.48 10.45 46.19
C SER A 59 18.99 10.82 46.05
N SER A 60 18.11 10.13 46.78
CA SER A 60 16.67 10.45 46.78
C SER A 60 16.37 11.84 47.36
N SER A 61 17.10 12.23 48.41
CA SER A 61 16.92 13.54 49.05
C SER A 61 17.44 14.70 48.18
N SER A 62 18.53 14.50 47.45
CA SER A 62 19.05 15.47 46.48
C SER A 62 18.14 15.62 45.26
N ILE A 63 17.61 14.52 44.71
CA ILE A 63 16.67 14.56 43.57
C ILE A 63 15.38 15.30 43.98
N ARG A 64 14.86 15.08 45.19
CA ARG A 64 13.70 15.81 45.71
C ARG A 64 13.96 17.32 45.83
N SER A 65 15.14 17.71 46.30
CA SER A 65 15.54 19.12 46.38
C SER A 65 15.58 19.76 44.99
N LEU A 66 16.20 19.08 44.01
CA LEU A 66 16.24 19.52 42.62
C LEU A 66 14.84 19.65 42.01
N ALA A 67 13.97 18.67 42.24
CA ALA A 67 12.59 18.70 41.77
C ALA A 67 11.85 19.92 42.33
N LYS A 68 11.98 20.19 43.64
CA LYS A 68 11.31 21.34 44.27
C LYS A 68 11.81 22.68 43.74
N GLN A 69 13.11 22.79 43.42
CA GLN A 69 13.72 24.03 42.95
C GLN A 69 13.43 24.28 41.47
N PHE A 70 13.63 23.29 40.60
CA PHE A 70 13.67 23.51 39.15
C PHE A 70 12.40 23.10 38.40
N LEU A 71 11.48 22.33 38.99
CA LEU A 71 10.28 21.87 38.28
C LEU A 71 9.39 23.02 37.74
N PRO A 72 9.14 24.12 38.49
CA PRO A 72 8.39 25.25 37.96
C PRO A 72 9.06 25.88 36.72
N PHE A 73 10.38 26.04 36.77
CA PHE A 73 11.18 26.56 35.66
C PHE A 73 11.14 25.63 34.44
N LEU A 74 11.41 24.33 34.63
CA LEU A 74 11.38 23.33 33.56
C LEU A 74 10.01 23.27 32.89
N ASN A 75 8.92 23.20 33.66
CA ASN A 75 7.57 23.20 33.11
C ASN A 75 7.27 24.48 32.31
N ARG A 76 7.75 25.64 32.78
CA ARG A 76 7.58 26.90 32.07
C ARG A 76 8.32 26.90 30.74
N VAL A 77 9.57 26.47 30.72
CA VAL A 77 10.40 26.39 29.50
C VAL A 77 9.82 25.38 28.50
N LEU A 78 9.44 24.19 28.96
CA LEU A 78 8.83 23.15 28.13
C LEU A 78 7.45 23.55 27.58
N SER A 79 6.79 24.55 28.18
CA SER A 79 5.57 25.16 27.62
C SER A 79 5.82 26.22 26.54
N ILE A 80 7.04 26.78 26.49
CA ILE A 80 7.45 27.87 25.60
C ILE A 80 8.17 27.33 24.37
N LEU A 81 9.14 26.44 24.55
CA LEU A 81 9.99 25.91 23.47
C LEU A 81 9.19 25.33 22.30
N PRO A 82 8.14 24.51 22.51
CA PRO A 82 7.33 24.01 21.39
C PRO A 82 6.72 25.14 20.58
N LYS A 83 6.25 26.21 21.23
CA LYS A 83 5.60 27.33 20.55
C LYS A 83 6.58 28.11 19.68
N ILE A 84 7.81 28.30 20.15
CA ILE A 84 8.87 28.94 19.37
C ILE A 84 9.21 28.07 18.16
N LEU A 85 9.46 26.77 18.39
CA LEU A 85 9.87 25.83 17.35
C LEU A 85 8.74 25.47 16.37
N SER A 86 7.48 25.81 16.68
CA SER A 86 6.33 25.58 15.78
C SER A 86 6.05 26.75 14.82
N VAL A 87 6.60 27.94 15.06
CA VAL A 87 6.07 29.20 14.47
C VAL A 87 6.93 29.77 13.32
N SER A 88 8.15 29.33 13.05
CA SER A 88 8.93 29.90 11.94
C SER A 88 9.94 28.91 11.36
N SER A 89 9.93 28.75 10.03
CA SER A 89 10.96 28.03 9.26
C SER A 89 11.77 28.97 8.35
N SER A 90 11.39 30.25 8.23
CA SER A 90 12.07 31.20 7.33
C SER A 90 13.07 32.13 8.03
N ASP A 91 12.93 32.35 9.34
CA ASP A 91 13.62 33.46 10.02
C ASP A 91 14.69 33.02 11.03
N LEU A 92 14.76 31.73 11.38
CA LEU A 92 15.77 31.21 12.30
C LEU A 92 17.00 30.71 11.56
N GLU A 93 18.18 31.19 11.97
CA GLU A 93 19.45 30.62 11.55
C GLU A 93 19.56 29.15 12.00
N THR A 94 20.13 28.30 11.16
CA THR A 94 20.28 26.84 11.40
C THR A 94 21.05 26.52 12.69
N THR A 95 22.01 27.36 13.04
CA THR A 95 22.78 27.30 14.30
C THR A 95 21.89 27.55 15.52
N SER A 96 21.09 28.62 15.48
CA SER A 96 20.13 28.97 16.54
C SER A 96 19.07 27.88 16.72
N LEU A 97 18.60 27.28 15.62
CA LEU A 97 17.64 26.18 15.66
C LEU A 97 18.21 24.95 16.38
N ARG A 98 19.47 24.58 16.07
CA ARG A 98 20.15 23.47 16.74
C ARG A 98 20.34 23.74 18.23
N GLU A 99 20.79 24.94 18.60
CA GLU A 99 20.94 25.32 20.02
C GLU A 99 19.62 25.24 20.79
N LEU A 100 18.49 25.62 20.17
CA LEU A 100 17.17 25.50 20.78
C LEU A 100 16.76 24.05 21.00
N PHE A 101 17.00 23.16 20.03
CA PHE A 101 16.71 21.72 20.19
C PHE A 101 17.62 21.07 21.24
N ASP A 102 18.91 21.42 21.29
CA ASP A 102 19.83 20.95 22.32
C ASP A 102 19.41 21.44 23.71
N THR A 103 18.90 22.67 23.80
CA THR A 103 18.31 23.23 25.03
C THR A 103 17.04 22.48 25.42
N TYR A 104 16.17 22.17 24.46
CA TYR A 104 14.93 21.40 24.70
C TYR A 104 15.26 20.00 25.23
N ARG A 105 16.18 19.28 24.57
CA ARG A 105 16.65 17.96 25.00
C ARG A 105 17.24 18.02 26.41
N LEU A 106 18.11 18.99 26.71
CA LEU A 106 18.66 19.18 28.06
C LEU A 106 17.57 19.36 29.12
N CYS A 107 16.54 20.16 28.84
CA CYS A 107 15.42 20.37 29.76
C CYS A 107 14.61 19.09 29.99
N LEU A 108 14.40 18.29 28.94
CA LEU A 108 13.72 16.99 29.02
C LEU A 108 14.55 15.98 29.82
N ASP A 109 15.87 15.91 29.61
CA ASP A 109 16.77 15.02 30.34
C ASP A 109 16.82 15.39 31.85
N CYS A 110 16.81 16.69 32.16
CA CYS A 110 16.71 17.18 33.55
C CYS A 110 15.37 16.81 34.18
N LEU A 111 14.26 16.93 33.42
CA LEU A 111 12.94 16.52 33.88
C LEU A 111 12.89 15.00 34.14
N GLU A 112 13.55 14.21 33.32
CA GLU A 112 13.66 12.75 33.48
C GLU A 112 14.38 12.35 34.76
N CYS A 113 15.43 13.08 35.15
CA CYS A 113 16.15 12.85 36.41
C CYS A 113 15.26 13.02 37.66
N VAL A 114 14.27 13.91 37.60
CA VAL A 114 13.33 14.17 38.72
C VAL A 114 11.99 13.46 38.58
N SER A 115 11.81 12.68 37.51
CA SER A 115 10.59 11.94 37.18
C SER A 115 10.04 11.11 38.33
N SER A 116 10.93 10.42 39.06
CA SER A 116 10.59 9.58 40.22
C SER A 116 9.92 10.34 41.37
N GLN A 117 10.03 11.67 41.39
CA GLN A 117 9.40 12.54 42.40
C GLN A 117 8.05 13.10 41.94
N LEU A 118 7.64 12.85 40.70
CA LEU A 118 6.38 13.30 40.14
C LEU A 118 5.32 12.20 40.32
N ALA A 119 4.15 12.57 40.83
CA ALA A 119 2.98 11.68 40.86
C ALA A 119 2.32 11.64 39.47
N CYS A 120 3.04 11.18 38.45
CA CYS A 120 2.58 11.12 37.07
C CYS A 120 2.64 9.69 36.51
N LYS A 121 1.95 9.44 35.41
CA LYS A 121 2.05 8.17 34.68
C LYS A 121 3.51 7.96 34.22
N PHE A 122 3.98 6.72 34.18
CA PHE A 122 5.40 6.41 33.89
C PHE A 122 5.87 6.97 32.53
N TYR A 123 4.95 7.13 31.57
CA TYR A 123 5.25 7.66 30.24
C TYR A 123 5.02 9.17 30.07
N SER A 124 4.72 9.91 31.15
CA SER A 124 4.39 11.35 31.06
C SER A 124 5.52 12.19 30.46
N ILE A 125 6.78 11.77 30.63
CA ILE A 125 7.92 12.44 30.02
C ILE A 125 8.00 12.15 28.53
N HIS A 126 7.65 10.94 28.10
CA HIS A 126 7.59 10.59 26.69
C HIS A 126 6.54 11.43 25.94
N LEU A 127 5.43 11.81 26.58
CA LEU A 127 4.50 12.79 26.01
C LEU A 127 5.18 14.15 25.71
N GLN A 128 6.11 14.60 26.56
CA GLN A 128 6.87 15.82 26.29
C GLN A 128 7.94 15.60 25.21
N ARG A 129 8.60 14.43 25.18
CA ARG A 129 9.55 14.08 24.11
C ARG A 129 8.85 13.98 22.73
N VAL A 130 7.64 13.44 22.65
CA VAL A 130 6.84 13.41 21.41
C VAL A 130 6.49 14.83 20.93
N ARG A 131 6.23 15.78 21.83
CA ARG A 131 6.09 17.19 21.43
C ARG A 131 7.36 17.73 20.77
N MET A 132 8.54 17.33 21.23
CA MET A 132 9.81 17.67 20.57
C MET A 132 9.93 16.99 19.18
N VAL A 133 9.52 15.72 19.06
CA VAL A 133 9.43 15.03 17.76
C VAL A 133 8.55 15.81 16.78
N HIS A 134 7.39 16.30 17.21
CA HIS A 134 6.53 17.15 16.38
C HIS A 134 7.19 18.47 15.97
N CYS A 135 8.01 19.07 16.82
CA CYS A 135 8.81 20.23 16.46
C CYS A 135 9.85 19.90 15.39
N PHE A 136 10.55 18.77 15.48
CA PHE A 136 11.46 18.32 14.43
C PHE A 136 10.71 18.12 13.09
N VAL A 137 9.55 17.48 13.14
CA VAL A 137 8.66 17.28 11.97
C VAL A 137 8.22 18.62 11.38
N ALA A 138 7.86 19.61 12.20
CA ALA A 138 7.47 20.94 11.73
C ALA A 138 8.63 21.69 11.05
N GLN A 139 9.86 21.43 11.49
CA GLN A 139 11.09 22.03 10.97
C GLN A 139 11.76 21.19 9.87
N ALA A 140 11.08 20.17 9.36
CA ALA A 140 11.61 19.24 8.35
C ALA A 140 12.92 18.52 8.74
N MET A 141 13.20 18.40 10.04
CA MET A 141 14.34 17.67 10.59
C MET A 141 13.98 16.19 10.75
N TRP A 142 13.75 15.51 9.62
CA TRP A 142 13.15 14.17 9.56
C TRP A 142 14.01 13.11 10.26
N ARG A 143 15.34 13.18 10.08
CA ARG A 143 16.26 12.20 10.68
C ARG A 143 16.25 12.29 12.19
N GLU A 144 16.35 13.51 12.73
CA GLU A 144 16.31 13.77 14.16
C GLU A 144 14.96 13.36 14.78
N ALA A 145 13.85 13.59 14.07
CA ALA A 145 12.54 13.12 14.49
C ALA A 145 12.46 11.59 14.59
N VAL A 146 13.01 10.87 13.61
CA VAL A 146 13.06 9.40 13.59
C VAL A 146 13.96 8.88 14.71
N ASP A 147 15.15 9.44 14.87
CA ASP A 147 16.11 9.03 15.91
C ASP A 147 15.54 9.21 17.31
N GLU A 148 14.93 10.37 17.58
CA GLU A 148 14.27 10.62 18.88
C GLU A 148 13.06 9.69 19.07
N SER A 149 12.28 9.41 18.03
CA SER A 149 11.15 8.46 18.10
C SER A 149 11.61 7.06 18.53
N PHE A 150 12.70 6.54 17.94
CA PHE A 150 13.27 5.26 18.35
C PHE A 150 13.89 5.31 19.74
N SER A 151 14.55 6.42 20.12
CA SER A 151 15.05 6.60 21.47
C SER A 151 13.91 6.54 22.51
N ILE A 152 12.74 7.11 22.20
CA ILE A 152 11.56 7.01 23.05
C ILE A 152 11.09 5.55 23.13
N LEU A 153 10.92 4.86 22.01
CA LEU A 153 10.48 3.45 21.99
C LEU A 153 11.43 2.54 22.78
N GLN A 154 12.75 2.75 22.69
CA GLN A 154 13.76 1.99 23.44
C GLN A 154 13.74 2.25 24.95
N SER A 155 13.28 3.44 25.36
CA SER A 155 13.15 3.81 26.77
C SER A 155 11.86 3.29 27.42
N LEU A 156 10.87 2.86 26.61
CA LEU A 156 9.66 2.20 27.09
C LEU A 156 9.96 0.78 27.59
N PRO A 157 9.07 0.18 28.41
CA PRO A 157 9.28 -1.18 28.91
C PRO A 157 9.55 -2.17 27.77
N ALA A 158 10.57 -3.01 27.96
CA ALA A 158 11.14 -3.84 26.90
C ALA A 158 10.07 -4.66 26.16
N GLY A 159 10.14 -4.60 24.82
CA GLY A 159 9.38 -5.44 23.91
C GLY A 159 9.90 -6.89 23.89
N LEU A 160 9.30 -7.69 23.01
CA LEU A 160 9.83 -9.00 22.68
C LEU A 160 11.14 -8.85 21.88
N GLU A 161 12.02 -9.85 21.98
CA GLU A 161 13.28 -9.84 21.23
C GLU A 161 13.03 -9.67 19.74
N GLY A 162 13.76 -8.75 19.11
CA GLY A 162 13.62 -8.43 17.68
C GLY A 162 12.47 -7.48 17.32
N ARG A 163 11.68 -6.99 18.30
CA ARG A 163 10.58 -6.04 18.06
C ARG A 163 10.94 -4.61 18.43
N TYR A 164 10.31 -3.65 17.75
CA TYR A 164 10.48 -2.22 18.03
C TYR A 164 9.51 -1.71 19.11
N LEU A 165 8.30 -2.27 19.16
CA LEU A 165 7.24 -1.84 20.06
C LEU A 165 7.27 -2.61 21.40
N PRO A 166 6.84 -1.97 22.50
CA PRO A 166 6.68 -2.63 23.79
C PRO A 166 5.76 -3.85 23.75
N ASP A 167 5.90 -4.74 24.73
CA ASP A 167 4.99 -5.88 24.89
C ASP A 167 3.65 -5.40 25.48
N LEU A 168 2.64 -5.24 24.62
CA LEU A 168 1.30 -4.77 24.97
C LEU A 168 0.70 -5.54 26.16
N GLY A 169 0.98 -6.85 26.28
CA GLY A 169 0.47 -7.69 27.36
C GLY A 169 1.09 -7.36 28.73
N LYS A 170 2.34 -6.89 28.75
CA LYS A 170 3.07 -6.53 29.98
C LYS A 170 2.90 -5.07 30.39
N THR A 171 2.65 -4.18 29.43
CA THR A 171 2.46 -2.74 29.68
C THR A 171 1.03 -2.34 30.07
N GLY A 172 0.14 -3.32 30.32
CA GLY A 172 -1.23 -3.05 30.75
C GLY A 172 -2.08 -2.51 29.61
N GLY A 173 -2.44 -3.38 28.66
CA GLY A 173 -3.22 -3.09 27.44
C GLY A 173 -4.64 -2.51 27.63
N GLY A 174 -4.92 -1.85 28.75
CA GLY A 174 -6.13 -1.06 28.99
C GLY A 174 -5.89 0.46 29.07
N ASP A 175 -4.65 0.96 29.10
CA ASP A 175 -4.39 2.41 29.09
C ASP A 175 -4.41 2.96 27.66
N GLN A 176 -5.55 3.55 27.27
CA GLN A 176 -5.75 4.13 25.93
C GLN A 176 -4.81 5.31 25.64
N ASP A 177 -4.45 6.11 26.65
CA ASP A 177 -3.53 7.24 26.47
C ASP A 177 -2.11 6.73 26.15
N PHE A 178 -1.69 5.65 26.81
CA PHE A 178 -0.40 5.02 26.54
C PHE A 178 -0.38 4.37 25.15
N CYS A 179 -1.46 3.69 24.77
CA CYS A 179 -1.58 3.10 23.43
C CYS A 179 -1.57 4.20 22.37
N GLY A 180 -2.30 5.30 22.60
CA GLY A 180 -2.31 6.46 21.71
C GLY A 180 -0.92 7.05 21.52
N LEU A 181 -0.15 7.19 22.60
CA LEU A 181 1.25 7.63 22.55
C LEU A 181 2.11 6.73 21.67
N VAL A 182 2.05 5.41 21.84
CA VAL A 182 2.86 4.47 21.04
C VAL A 182 2.48 4.57 19.56
N VAL A 183 1.18 4.62 19.25
CA VAL A 183 0.70 4.80 17.88
C VAL A 183 1.18 6.13 17.30
N GLU A 184 1.10 7.22 18.05
CA GLU A 184 1.54 8.55 17.62
C GLU A 184 3.05 8.61 17.30
N ILE A 185 3.88 7.90 18.07
CA ILE A 185 5.32 7.79 17.79
C ILE A 185 5.54 7.07 16.46
N VAL A 186 4.87 5.93 16.24
CA VAL A 186 5.00 5.18 14.98
C VAL A 186 4.52 6.00 13.80
N LEU A 187 3.38 6.68 13.91
CA LEU A 187 2.88 7.58 12.86
C LEU A 187 3.87 8.70 12.54
N SER A 188 4.56 9.23 13.55
CA SER A 188 5.61 10.23 13.34
C SER A 188 6.78 9.67 12.54
N VAL A 189 7.20 8.43 12.81
CA VAL A 189 8.22 7.73 12.00
C VAL A 189 7.76 7.54 10.56
N VAL A 190 6.57 6.98 10.34
CA VAL A 190 6.02 6.76 8.98
C VAL A 190 5.88 8.07 8.22
N LYS A 191 5.42 9.13 8.89
CA LYS A 191 5.36 10.48 8.33
C LYS A 191 6.74 10.97 7.91
N CYS A 192 7.74 10.89 8.79
CA CYS A 192 9.11 11.33 8.48
C CYS A 192 9.69 10.58 7.28
N VAL A 193 9.56 9.25 7.26
CA VAL A 193 10.03 8.44 6.12
C VAL A 193 9.34 8.88 4.83
N SER A 194 8.01 9.07 4.86
CA SER A 194 7.25 9.53 3.69
C SER A 194 7.66 10.91 3.17
N MET A 195 8.10 11.81 4.07
CA MET A 195 8.48 13.19 3.74
C MET A 195 9.96 13.32 3.37
N SER A 196 10.81 12.44 3.91
CA SER A 196 12.25 12.44 3.64
C SER A 196 12.59 11.94 2.23
N GLN A 197 11.75 11.05 1.67
CA GLN A 197 11.94 10.45 0.36
C GLN A 197 13.37 9.90 0.19
N SER A 198 13.88 9.26 1.25
CA SER A 198 15.20 8.64 1.27
C SER A 198 15.25 7.48 0.29
N LYS A 199 16.40 7.27 -0.37
CA LYS A 199 16.62 6.09 -1.23
C LYS A 199 17.14 4.87 -0.44
N GLU A 200 17.15 4.95 0.89
CA GLU A 200 17.58 3.87 1.76
C GLU A 200 16.45 2.86 2.00
N GLY A 201 16.42 1.76 1.24
CA GLY A 201 15.39 0.72 1.37
C GLY A 201 15.22 0.11 2.78
N ARG A 202 16.24 0.24 3.66
CA ARG A 202 16.15 -0.18 5.07
C ARG A 202 15.10 0.61 5.85
N GLU A 203 14.92 1.90 5.55
CA GLU A 203 13.95 2.75 6.26
C GLU A 203 12.51 2.29 5.98
N TYR A 204 12.21 1.91 4.73
CA TYR A 204 10.91 1.36 4.35
C TYR A 204 10.64 -0.02 4.92
N ARG A 205 11.64 -0.91 4.97
CA ARG A 205 11.50 -2.21 5.67
C ARG A 205 11.15 -2.00 7.14
N ARG A 206 11.83 -1.07 7.81
CA ARG A 206 11.52 -0.73 9.21
C ARG A 206 10.10 -0.19 9.37
N VAL A 207 9.59 0.58 8.42
CA VAL A 207 8.19 1.02 8.41
C VAL A 207 7.23 -0.17 8.31
N LEU A 208 7.52 -1.15 7.45
CA LEU A 208 6.70 -2.37 7.35
C LEU A 208 6.67 -3.15 8.67
N ASP A 209 7.82 -3.37 9.29
CA ASP A 209 7.92 -4.03 10.59
C ASP A 209 7.06 -3.31 11.65
N LEU A 210 7.17 -1.96 11.70
CA LEU A 210 6.39 -1.15 12.63
C LEU A 210 4.88 -1.23 12.38
N VAL A 211 4.44 -1.22 11.12
CA VAL A 211 3.02 -1.32 10.75
C VAL A 211 2.46 -2.67 11.17
N GLU A 212 3.20 -3.76 10.94
CA GLU A 212 2.80 -5.09 11.38
C GLU A 212 2.65 -5.13 12.91
N GLU A 213 3.66 -4.64 13.64
CA GLU A 213 3.65 -4.57 15.10
C GLU A 213 2.54 -3.68 15.67
N LEU A 214 2.05 -2.69 14.90
CA LEU A 214 1.03 -1.73 15.32
C LEU A 214 -0.39 -2.32 15.39
N THR A 215 -0.65 -3.39 14.64
CA THR A 215 -1.97 -4.04 14.55
C THR A 215 -2.65 -4.29 15.90
N PRO A 216 -2.00 -4.92 16.91
CA PRO A 216 -2.62 -5.13 18.22
C PRO A 216 -2.87 -3.83 19.00
N TRP A 217 -2.09 -2.77 18.78
CA TRP A 217 -2.23 -1.49 19.49
C TRP A 217 -3.49 -0.74 19.06
N PHE A 218 -3.81 -0.79 17.77
CA PHE A 218 -5.03 -0.19 17.24
C PHE A 218 -6.31 -0.78 17.85
N ARG A 219 -6.29 -2.04 18.30
CA ARG A 219 -7.45 -2.71 18.91
C ARG A 219 -7.83 -2.17 20.30
N VAL A 220 -6.91 -1.47 20.98
CA VAL A 220 -7.14 -0.92 22.33
C VAL A 220 -7.79 0.47 22.26
N LEU A 221 -7.57 1.19 21.15
CA LEU A 221 -8.09 2.53 20.95
C LEU A 221 -9.61 2.52 20.75
N ASP A 222 -10.27 3.60 21.14
CA ASP A 222 -11.67 3.81 20.78
C ASP A 222 -11.81 4.01 19.26
N ALA A 223 -13.00 3.74 18.73
CA ALA A 223 -13.26 3.75 17.29
C ALA A 223 -12.90 5.09 16.63
N ASN A 224 -13.15 6.22 17.30
CA ASN A 224 -12.91 7.55 16.74
C ASN A 224 -11.41 7.90 16.73
N THR A 225 -10.67 7.52 17.77
CA THR A 225 -9.21 7.69 17.78
C THR A 225 -8.54 6.74 16.78
N TYR A 226 -8.96 5.47 16.73
CA TYR A 226 -8.52 4.51 15.72
C TYR A 226 -8.69 5.05 14.31
N GLU A 227 -9.90 5.49 13.96
CA GLU A 227 -10.20 5.95 12.60
C GLU A 227 -9.31 7.12 12.18
N LYS A 228 -9.14 8.11 13.06
CA LYS A 228 -8.30 9.29 12.80
C LYS A 228 -6.84 8.91 12.59
N LEU A 229 -6.28 8.10 13.49
CA LEU A 229 -4.87 7.72 13.46
C LEU A 229 -4.57 6.76 12.31
N HIS A 230 -5.46 5.80 12.04
CA HIS A 230 -5.33 4.87 10.92
C HIS A 230 -5.43 5.58 9.57
N ARG A 231 -6.30 6.58 9.43
CA ARG A 231 -6.36 7.42 8.23
C ARG A 231 -5.05 8.18 7.98
N VAL A 232 -4.39 8.67 9.03
CA VAL A 232 -3.07 9.30 8.94
C VAL A 232 -2.02 8.28 8.50
N LEU A 233 -2.02 7.08 9.09
CA LEU A 233 -1.12 5.99 8.71
C LEU A 233 -1.21 5.71 7.22
N VAL A 234 -2.40 5.37 6.74
CA VAL A 234 -2.66 4.97 5.35
C VAL A 234 -2.26 6.07 4.37
N SER A 235 -2.51 7.34 4.72
CA SER A 235 -2.10 8.48 3.88
C SER A 235 -0.59 8.59 3.71
N HIS A 236 0.19 8.29 4.75
CA HIS A 236 1.65 8.31 4.68
C HIS A 236 2.23 7.05 4.04
N LEU A 237 1.65 5.88 4.30
CA LEU A 237 2.00 4.64 3.58
C LEU A 237 1.80 4.81 2.08
N TYR A 238 0.67 5.38 1.66
CA TYR A 238 0.41 5.70 0.26
C TYR A 238 1.50 6.57 -0.38
N ARG A 239 1.96 7.61 0.33
CA ARG A 239 3.04 8.47 -0.14
C ARG A 239 4.35 7.71 -0.28
N CYS A 240 4.70 6.87 0.69
CA CYS A 240 5.86 5.97 0.58
C CYS A 240 5.75 5.06 -0.64
N THR A 241 4.59 4.43 -0.85
CA THR A 241 4.34 3.52 -1.98
C THR A 241 4.50 4.20 -3.32
N LEU A 242 3.91 5.39 -3.50
CA LEU A 242 4.11 6.15 -4.73
C LEU A 242 5.58 6.45 -4.97
N PHE A 243 6.29 6.92 -3.96
CA PHE A 243 7.71 7.22 -4.09
C PHE A 243 8.53 5.97 -4.44
N LEU A 244 8.29 4.83 -3.77
CA LEU A 244 8.96 3.56 -4.06
C LEU A 244 8.73 3.09 -5.52
N VAL A 245 7.52 3.30 -6.03
CA VAL A 245 7.16 2.94 -7.41
C VAL A 245 7.71 3.95 -8.42
N GLU A 246 7.77 5.23 -8.05
CA GLU A 246 8.32 6.31 -8.88
C GLU A 246 9.84 6.20 -9.03
N GLU A 247 10.54 5.77 -7.98
CA GLU A 247 11.98 5.61 -7.91
C GLU A 247 12.41 4.14 -7.95
N LEU A 248 11.68 3.34 -8.73
CA LEU A 248 11.79 1.88 -8.83
C LEU A 248 13.24 1.37 -8.95
N ALA A 249 14.08 2.08 -9.74
CA ALA A 249 15.49 1.74 -9.98
C ALA A 249 16.36 1.77 -8.70
N CYS A 250 15.91 2.46 -7.65
CA CYS A 250 16.64 2.61 -6.39
C CYS A 250 16.32 1.50 -5.39
N PHE A 251 15.32 0.66 -5.67
CA PHE A 251 14.77 -0.28 -4.70
C PHE A 251 14.73 -1.71 -5.22
N ASP A 252 14.67 -2.62 -4.27
CA ASP A 252 14.49 -4.04 -4.52
C ASP A 252 13.01 -4.36 -4.82
N GLY A 253 12.75 -5.27 -5.76
CA GLY A 253 11.41 -5.58 -6.24
C GLY A 253 10.51 -6.14 -5.16
N ASP A 254 11.07 -7.02 -4.33
CA ASP A 254 10.36 -7.62 -3.22
C ASP A 254 9.94 -6.57 -2.18
N LEU A 255 10.80 -5.57 -1.94
CA LEU A 255 10.45 -4.45 -1.07
C LEU A 255 9.27 -3.64 -1.62
N VAL A 256 9.32 -3.27 -2.91
CA VAL A 256 8.24 -2.49 -3.53
C VAL A 256 6.93 -3.27 -3.53
N CYS A 257 6.96 -4.55 -3.90
CA CYS A 257 5.79 -5.45 -3.85
C CYS A 257 5.20 -5.55 -2.45
N THR A 258 6.04 -5.84 -1.44
CA THR A 258 5.59 -5.97 -0.04
C THR A 258 4.96 -4.67 0.46
N PHE A 259 5.54 -3.52 0.09
CA PHE A 259 5.03 -2.22 0.51
C PHE A 259 3.72 -1.83 -0.19
N CYS A 260 3.59 -2.14 -1.49
CA CYS A 260 2.34 -2.02 -2.23
C CYS A 260 1.23 -2.86 -1.57
N ALA A 261 1.50 -4.13 -1.29
CA ALA A 261 0.55 -5.04 -0.66
C ALA A 261 0.12 -4.53 0.72
N ALA A 262 1.08 -4.21 1.60
CA ALA A 262 0.81 -3.67 2.93
C ALA A 262 -0.05 -2.41 2.88
N THR A 263 0.25 -1.48 1.96
CA THR A 263 -0.52 -0.24 1.81
C THR A 263 -1.95 -0.49 1.38
N LEU A 264 -2.17 -1.37 0.39
CA LEU A 264 -3.52 -1.69 -0.11
C LEU A 264 -4.35 -2.42 0.95
N THR A 265 -3.74 -3.36 1.67
CA THR A 265 -4.39 -4.05 2.79
C THR A 265 -4.73 -3.10 3.94
N GLU A 266 -3.88 -2.14 4.27
CA GLU A 266 -4.21 -1.11 5.27
C GLU A 266 -5.30 -0.14 4.77
N TYR A 267 -5.36 0.17 3.47
CA TYR A 267 -6.48 0.90 2.88
C TYR A 267 -7.80 0.16 3.08
N ALA A 268 -7.84 -1.14 2.78
CA ALA A 268 -9.03 -1.99 2.90
C ALA A 268 -9.57 -2.05 4.35
N LYS A 269 -8.69 -1.98 5.35
CA LYS A 269 -9.06 -1.93 6.78
C LYS A 269 -9.51 -0.55 7.27
N SER A 270 -9.28 0.50 6.48
CA SER A 270 -9.50 1.89 6.91
C SER A 270 -10.89 2.40 6.56
N SER A 271 -11.27 3.57 7.09
CA SER A 271 -12.47 4.27 6.62
C SER A 271 -12.35 4.80 5.18
N MET A 272 -11.18 4.67 4.56
CA MET A 272 -10.93 5.00 3.15
C MET A 272 -10.96 3.77 2.22
N LYS A 273 -11.52 2.64 2.65
CA LYS A 273 -11.55 1.39 1.88
C LYS A 273 -12.13 1.53 0.46
N ASP A 274 -13.10 2.42 0.26
CA ASP A 274 -13.66 2.71 -1.08
C ASP A 274 -12.63 3.35 -2.03
N GLN A 275 -11.48 3.79 -1.53
CA GLN A 275 -10.38 4.33 -2.32
C GLN A 275 -9.31 3.29 -2.69
N THR A 276 -9.42 2.05 -2.22
CA THR A 276 -8.40 1.00 -2.43
C THR A 276 -8.13 0.78 -3.91
N LEU A 277 -9.18 0.67 -4.73
CA LEU A 277 -9.06 0.47 -6.18
C LEU A 277 -8.49 1.70 -6.89
N LYS A 278 -8.91 2.90 -6.47
CA LYS A 278 -8.34 4.15 -6.97
C LYS A 278 -6.85 4.29 -6.62
N CYS A 279 -6.45 3.83 -5.43
CA CYS A 279 -5.06 3.75 -4.99
C CYS A 279 -4.28 2.78 -5.88
N GLY A 280 -4.78 1.56 -6.06
CA GLY A 280 -4.21 0.56 -6.98
C GLY A 280 -4.00 1.10 -8.39
N ARG A 281 -5.03 1.75 -8.96
CA ARG A 281 -4.94 2.36 -10.29
C ARG A 281 -3.86 3.43 -10.38
N ARG A 282 -3.67 4.25 -9.34
CA ARG A 282 -2.61 5.27 -9.31
C ARG A 282 -1.22 4.64 -9.22
N ILE A 283 -1.08 3.57 -8.44
CA ILE A 283 0.17 2.79 -8.40
C ILE A 283 0.50 2.24 -9.79
N CYS A 284 -0.46 1.56 -10.44
CA CYS A 284 -0.26 1.05 -11.80
C CYS A 284 0.06 2.19 -12.79
N SER A 285 -0.62 3.34 -12.68
CA SER A 285 -0.34 4.49 -13.54
C SER A 285 1.06 5.05 -13.38
N SER A 286 1.56 5.12 -12.15
CA SER A 286 2.95 5.54 -11.88
C SER A 286 3.92 4.52 -12.46
N LEU A 287 3.64 3.23 -12.25
CA LEU A 287 4.44 2.12 -12.76
C LEU A 287 4.57 2.14 -14.30
N PHE A 288 3.47 2.35 -15.03
CA PHE A 288 3.50 2.47 -16.50
C PHE A 288 4.12 3.77 -17.02
N SER A 289 4.35 4.76 -16.15
CA SER A 289 5.04 6.00 -16.53
C SER A 289 6.56 5.86 -16.48
N GLN A 290 7.07 4.75 -15.93
CA GLN A 290 8.50 4.44 -15.86
C GLN A 290 9.05 4.09 -17.24
N LYS A 291 10.04 4.86 -17.70
CA LYS A 291 10.66 4.69 -19.03
C LYS A 291 11.92 3.81 -19.05
N GLU A 292 12.55 3.60 -17.90
CA GLU A 292 13.93 3.09 -17.81
C GLU A 292 14.09 1.73 -17.09
N ASN A 293 13.03 1.21 -16.48
CA ASN A 293 13.12 -0.02 -15.69
C ASN A 293 12.89 -1.27 -16.54
N GLY A 294 13.64 -2.34 -16.23
CA GLY A 294 13.49 -3.63 -16.91
C GLY A 294 12.05 -4.15 -16.82
N SER A 295 11.56 -4.70 -17.94
CA SER A 295 10.19 -5.19 -18.09
C SER A 295 9.78 -6.17 -16.99
N SER A 296 10.71 -7.00 -16.50
CA SER A 296 10.47 -7.98 -15.44
C SER A 296 10.10 -7.37 -14.08
N PHE A 297 10.72 -6.24 -13.70
CA PHE A 297 10.43 -5.58 -12.43
C PHE A 297 9.05 -4.93 -12.44
N VAL A 298 8.71 -4.29 -13.56
CA VAL A 298 7.38 -3.72 -13.80
C VAL A 298 6.30 -4.80 -13.76
N VAL A 299 6.55 -5.94 -14.39
CA VAL A 299 5.64 -7.09 -14.35
C VAL A 299 5.41 -7.55 -12.90
N GLY A 300 6.47 -7.74 -12.12
CA GLY A 300 6.35 -8.22 -10.73
C GLY A 300 5.50 -7.32 -9.84
N VAL A 301 5.74 -6.00 -9.88
CA VAL A 301 4.97 -5.04 -9.09
C VAL A 301 3.51 -4.96 -9.57
N LEU A 302 3.28 -5.00 -10.87
CA LEU A 302 1.93 -4.99 -11.43
C LEU A 302 1.12 -6.21 -10.98
N MET A 303 1.71 -7.40 -11.07
CA MET A 303 1.09 -8.65 -10.60
C MET A 303 0.78 -8.57 -9.10
N CYS A 304 1.74 -8.09 -8.28
CA CYS A 304 1.53 -7.92 -6.84
C CYS A 304 0.33 -7.01 -6.51
N VAL A 305 0.18 -5.89 -7.24
CA VAL A 305 -0.95 -4.97 -7.02
C VAL A 305 -2.28 -5.61 -7.42
N LEU A 306 -2.32 -6.30 -8.58
CA LEU A 306 -3.52 -6.99 -9.04
C LEU A 306 -3.92 -8.13 -8.09
N ASP A 307 -2.97 -8.94 -7.65
CA ASP A 307 -3.19 -10.02 -6.68
C ASP A 307 -3.74 -9.50 -5.36
N THR A 308 -3.15 -8.43 -4.82
CA THR A 308 -3.58 -7.86 -3.55
C THR A 308 -5.02 -7.36 -3.65
N ILE A 309 -5.35 -6.62 -4.71
CA ILE A 309 -6.70 -6.10 -4.91
C ILE A 309 -7.69 -7.23 -5.16
N ALA A 310 -7.32 -8.22 -5.98
CA ALA A 310 -8.15 -9.39 -6.23
C ALA A 310 -8.48 -10.16 -4.94
N ALA A 311 -7.51 -10.27 -4.02
CA ALA A 311 -7.73 -10.88 -2.71
C ALA A 311 -8.76 -10.09 -1.87
N GLU A 312 -8.66 -8.76 -1.83
CA GLU A 312 -9.63 -7.91 -1.13
C GLU A 312 -11.04 -8.00 -1.78
N CYS A 313 -11.12 -8.05 -3.10
CA CYS A 313 -12.40 -8.24 -3.81
C CYS A 313 -13.07 -9.57 -3.49
N LYS A 314 -12.32 -10.65 -3.22
CA LYS A 314 -12.90 -11.94 -2.82
C LYS A 314 -13.58 -11.87 -1.44
N VAL A 315 -13.13 -10.97 -0.57
CA VAL A 315 -13.69 -10.79 0.77
C VAL A 315 -14.91 -9.89 0.75
N GLU A 316 -14.93 -8.86 -0.11
CA GLU A 316 -16.04 -7.90 -0.23
C GLU A 316 -16.97 -8.20 -1.43
N MET A 317 -18.18 -8.69 -1.17
CA MET A 317 -19.22 -8.82 -2.21
C MET A 317 -19.88 -7.46 -2.52
N GLY A 318 -19.82 -7.00 -3.78
CA GLY A 318 -20.48 -5.74 -4.19
C GLY A 318 -19.97 -5.14 -5.51
N ASN A 319 -20.04 -3.81 -5.65
CA ASN A 319 -19.57 -3.06 -6.83
C ASN A 319 -18.03 -3.08 -6.98
N THR A 320 -17.31 -3.54 -5.95
CA THR A 320 -15.85 -3.69 -5.92
C THR A 320 -15.32 -4.50 -7.11
N PHE A 321 -16.08 -5.49 -7.60
CA PHE A 321 -15.72 -6.27 -8.78
C PHE A 321 -15.73 -5.47 -10.10
N ILE A 322 -16.67 -4.54 -10.24
CA ILE A 322 -16.76 -3.71 -11.45
C ILE A 322 -15.51 -2.85 -11.56
N GLU A 323 -15.18 -2.16 -10.47
CA GLU A 323 -13.98 -1.33 -10.36
C GLU A 323 -12.68 -2.15 -10.53
N PHE A 324 -12.66 -3.41 -10.08
CA PHE A 324 -11.53 -4.31 -10.33
C PHE A 324 -11.35 -4.64 -11.82
N VAL A 325 -12.43 -4.98 -12.53
CA VAL A 325 -12.35 -5.23 -13.98
C VAL A 325 -11.94 -3.96 -14.73
N GLU A 326 -12.39 -2.78 -14.30
CA GLU A 326 -11.92 -1.51 -14.86
C GLU A 326 -10.41 -1.30 -14.67
N LEU A 327 -9.86 -1.70 -13.51
CA LEU A 327 -8.42 -1.70 -13.27
C LEU A 327 -7.70 -2.69 -14.19
N VAL A 328 -8.21 -3.91 -14.34
CA VAL A 328 -7.65 -4.91 -15.27
C VAL A 328 -7.67 -4.38 -16.71
N SER A 329 -8.79 -3.81 -17.14
CA SER A 329 -8.94 -3.16 -18.45
C SER A 329 -7.92 -2.04 -18.66
N TYR A 330 -7.73 -1.19 -17.66
CA TYR A 330 -6.71 -0.14 -17.68
C TYR A 330 -5.31 -0.73 -17.86
N CYS A 331 -4.96 -1.75 -17.07
CA CYS A 331 -3.65 -2.39 -17.14
C CYS A 331 -3.43 -3.08 -18.48
N ALA A 332 -4.42 -3.84 -18.99
CA ALA A 332 -4.34 -4.52 -20.28
C ALA A 332 -4.11 -3.53 -21.43
N ASN A 333 -4.85 -2.42 -21.46
CA ASN A 333 -4.66 -1.36 -22.46
C ASN A 333 -3.25 -0.73 -22.37
N LYS A 334 -2.72 -0.53 -21.17
CA LYS A 334 -1.35 0.00 -20.99
C LYS A 334 -0.28 -1.01 -21.39
N CYS A 335 -0.45 -2.29 -21.07
CA CYS A 335 0.47 -3.35 -21.46
C CYS A 335 0.61 -3.41 -22.99
N ARG A 336 -0.52 -3.40 -23.71
CA ARG A 336 -0.57 -3.41 -25.18
C ARG A 336 0.28 -2.31 -25.83
N ILE A 337 0.37 -1.14 -25.22
CA ILE A 337 1.13 0.00 -25.76
C ILE A 337 2.60 -0.05 -25.32
N THR A 338 2.92 -0.78 -24.25
CA THR A 338 4.22 -0.70 -23.58
C THR A 338 5.22 -1.72 -24.14
N SER A 339 4.91 -3.02 -24.08
CA SER A 339 5.78 -4.07 -24.65
C SER A 339 5.05 -5.40 -24.80
N LYS A 340 5.56 -6.26 -25.69
CA LYS A 340 5.01 -7.59 -25.93
C LYS A 340 5.26 -8.55 -24.77
N ASP A 341 6.48 -8.55 -24.24
CA ASP A 341 6.86 -9.41 -23.10
C ASP A 341 5.94 -9.16 -21.90
N LEU A 342 5.61 -7.89 -21.65
CA LEU A 342 4.64 -7.50 -20.63
C LEU A 342 3.22 -8.00 -20.95
N CYS A 343 2.79 -7.97 -22.22
CA CYS A 343 1.49 -8.52 -22.61
C CYS A 343 1.40 -10.02 -22.32
N THR A 344 2.39 -10.81 -22.73
CA THR A 344 2.43 -12.26 -22.51
C THR A 344 2.49 -12.59 -21.02
N ALA A 345 3.33 -11.89 -20.26
CA ALA A 345 3.44 -12.13 -18.81
C ALA A 345 2.14 -11.80 -18.07
N VAL A 346 1.50 -10.67 -18.40
CA VAL A 346 0.23 -10.26 -17.78
C VAL A 346 -0.91 -11.17 -18.22
N ALA A 347 -0.95 -11.62 -19.47
CA ALA A 347 -1.94 -12.57 -19.95
C ALA A 347 -1.90 -13.89 -19.17
N LEU A 348 -0.71 -14.48 -19.01
CA LEU A 348 -0.52 -15.70 -18.23
C LEU A 348 -0.98 -15.52 -16.78
N HIS A 349 -0.70 -14.37 -16.18
CA HIS A 349 -1.13 -14.04 -14.84
C HIS A 349 -2.65 -13.87 -14.71
N LEU A 350 -3.29 -13.16 -15.65
CA LEU A 350 -4.76 -13.02 -15.68
C LEU A 350 -5.46 -14.36 -15.88
N ASN A 351 -4.91 -15.26 -16.71
CA ASN A 351 -5.43 -16.62 -16.87
C ASN A 351 -5.37 -17.42 -15.57
N LYS A 352 -4.24 -17.34 -14.83
CA LYS A 352 -4.12 -17.95 -13.50
C LYS A 352 -5.16 -17.39 -12.54
N MET A 353 -5.27 -16.06 -12.47
CA MET A 353 -6.21 -15.37 -11.58
C MET A 353 -7.68 -15.71 -11.91
N ALA A 354 -8.03 -15.81 -13.19
CA ALA A 354 -9.34 -16.27 -13.63
C ALA A 354 -9.66 -17.69 -13.15
N GLY A 355 -8.65 -18.56 -13.06
CA GLY A 355 -8.78 -19.88 -12.44
C GLY A 355 -9.25 -19.81 -10.99
N ASP A 356 -8.66 -18.90 -10.21
CA ASP A 356 -9.02 -18.72 -8.79
C ASP A 356 -10.43 -18.12 -8.61
N PHE A 357 -10.89 -17.28 -9.54
CA PHE A 357 -12.24 -16.70 -9.50
C PHE A 357 -13.34 -17.66 -9.99
N ARG A 358 -12.98 -18.77 -10.65
CA ARG A 358 -13.94 -19.76 -11.15
C ARG A 358 -14.87 -20.32 -10.06
N GLN A 359 -14.39 -20.37 -8.82
CA GLN A 359 -15.15 -20.88 -7.67
C GLN A 359 -16.03 -19.81 -7.00
N VAL A 360 -15.87 -18.54 -7.36
CA VAL A 360 -16.44 -17.40 -6.61
C VAL A 360 -17.47 -16.62 -7.44
N LEU A 361 -17.25 -16.41 -8.75
CA LEU A 361 -18.18 -15.62 -9.58
C LEU A 361 -18.03 -15.91 -11.10
N GLU A 362 -19.07 -16.45 -11.73
CA GLU A 362 -19.03 -17.06 -13.07
C GLU A 362 -19.01 -16.12 -14.30
N PRO A 363 -19.37 -14.81 -14.26
CA PRO A 363 -19.07 -13.93 -15.40
C PRO A 363 -17.66 -13.32 -15.34
N LEU A 364 -17.08 -13.18 -14.14
CA LEU A 364 -15.84 -12.42 -13.93
C LEU A 364 -14.62 -13.18 -14.44
N ASN A 365 -14.49 -14.44 -14.08
CA ASN A 365 -13.41 -15.30 -14.58
C ASN A 365 -13.39 -15.33 -16.12
N LEU A 366 -14.56 -15.36 -16.76
CA LEU A 366 -14.68 -15.36 -18.22
C LEU A 366 -14.26 -14.00 -18.82
N ILE A 367 -14.66 -12.88 -18.22
CA ILE A 367 -14.22 -11.54 -18.63
C ILE A 367 -12.71 -11.38 -18.50
N LEU A 368 -12.11 -11.87 -17.41
CA LEU A 368 -10.65 -11.85 -17.22
C LEU A 368 -9.93 -12.68 -18.28
N ARG A 369 -10.48 -13.84 -18.66
CA ARG A 369 -9.95 -14.67 -19.76
C ARG A 369 -9.99 -13.94 -21.10
N LEU A 370 -11.03 -13.16 -21.40
CA LEU A 370 -11.06 -12.37 -22.62
C LEU A 370 -9.94 -11.33 -22.69
N TYR A 371 -9.64 -10.65 -21.57
CA TYR A 371 -8.49 -9.75 -21.48
C TYR A 371 -7.16 -10.49 -21.63
N ALA A 372 -7.01 -11.66 -20.98
CA ALA A 372 -5.82 -12.49 -21.08
C ALA A 372 -5.57 -12.94 -22.54
N THR A 373 -6.59 -13.49 -23.19
CA THR A 373 -6.52 -13.92 -24.59
C THR A 373 -6.18 -12.74 -25.51
N GLY A 374 -6.84 -11.58 -25.35
CA GLY A 374 -6.52 -10.39 -26.15
C GLY A 374 -5.07 -9.90 -26.00
N LEU A 375 -4.51 -10.01 -24.78
CA LEU A 375 -3.10 -9.70 -24.52
C LEU A 375 -2.15 -10.73 -25.15
N ASN A 376 -2.47 -12.02 -25.10
CA ASN A 376 -1.70 -13.07 -25.79
C ASN A 376 -1.62 -12.79 -27.29
N PHE A 377 -2.75 -12.54 -27.95
CA PHE A 377 -2.77 -12.19 -29.38
C PHE A 377 -1.95 -10.94 -29.70
N THR A 378 -2.02 -9.92 -28.84
CA THR A 378 -1.19 -8.71 -28.97
C THR A 378 0.30 -9.03 -28.86
N GLY A 379 0.69 -9.90 -27.92
CA GLY A 379 2.08 -10.33 -27.73
C GLY A 379 2.64 -11.08 -28.95
N CYS A 380 1.81 -11.94 -29.56
CA CYS A 380 2.19 -12.75 -30.73
C CYS A 380 2.24 -11.94 -32.05
N ASN A 381 1.32 -11.00 -32.27
CA ASN A 381 1.07 -10.34 -33.56
C ASN A 381 2.20 -9.50 -34.18
N ILE A 382 3.31 -9.22 -33.47
CA ILE A 382 4.36 -8.30 -33.98
C ILE A 382 5.70 -9.03 -34.18
N GLN A 383 5.77 -10.36 -34.18
CA GLN A 383 7.02 -11.03 -34.60
C GLN A 383 7.31 -10.83 -36.10
N SER A 384 6.33 -10.43 -36.92
CA SER A 384 6.49 -10.31 -38.38
C SER A 384 6.73 -8.89 -38.94
N SER A 385 6.66 -7.82 -38.15
CA SER A 385 6.73 -6.43 -38.69
C SER A 385 8.03 -5.65 -38.37
N GLY A 386 9.14 -6.35 -38.11
CA GLY A 386 10.37 -5.76 -37.58
C GLY A 386 11.65 -6.07 -38.35
N SER A 387 11.64 -5.99 -39.67
CA SER A 387 12.88 -5.89 -40.46
C SER A 387 12.64 -5.05 -41.72
N ASP A 388 12.95 -3.76 -41.62
CA ASP A 388 13.36 -2.98 -42.79
C ASP A 388 14.71 -3.53 -43.28
N SER A 389 14.69 -4.63 -44.01
CA SER A 389 15.77 -4.99 -44.92
C SER A 389 15.19 -5.55 -46.21
N ILE A 390 15.39 -4.78 -47.28
CA ILE A 390 15.17 -5.22 -48.64
C ILE A 390 16.20 -6.32 -48.92
N THR A 391 15.86 -7.59 -48.68
CA THR A 391 16.51 -8.73 -49.34
C THR A 391 15.82 -10.06 -49.04
N SER A 392 15.47 -10.74 -50.13
CA SER A 392 15.23 -12.19 -50.32
C SER A 392 14.26 -12.90 -49.36
N LYS A 393 13.11 -13.27 -49.93
CA LYS A 393 12.32 -14.44 -49.55
C LYS A 393 13.24 -15.65 -49.34
N SER A 394 13.47 -16.04 -48.09
CA SER A 394 13.85 -17.42 -47.73
C SER A 394 12.61 -18.19 -47.30
N ALA A 395 12.64 -19.51 -47.48
CA ALA A 395 11.48 -20.40 -47.43
C ALA A 395 11.08 -20.88 -46.02
N ASP A 396 11.49 -20.17 -44.95
CA ASP A 396 11.22 -20.55 -43.55
C ASP A 396 10.72 -19.35 -42.70
N ASP A 397 9.99 -18.40 -43.29
CA ASP A 397 9.19 -17.43 -42.51
C ASP A 397 7.84 -18.10 -42.22
N GLU A 398 7.79 -18.87 -41.13
CA GLU A 398 6.55 -19.44 -40.58
C GLU A 398 5.56 -18.29 -40.32
N SER A 399 4.38 -18.36 -40.93
CA SER A 399 3.45 -17.22 -40.88
C SER A 399 2.97 -17.00 -39.44
N ALA A 400 2.69 -15.75 -39.06
CA ALA A 400 2.07 -15.47 -37.76
C ALA A 400 0.73 -16.23 -37.61
N PHE A 401 0.12 -16.54 -38.75
CA PHE A 401 -1.04 -17.41 -38.88
C PHE A 401 -0.73 -18.88 -38.53
N GLU A 402 0.38 -19.47 -38.99
CA GLU A 402 0.81 -20.84 -38.66
C GLU A 402 1.16 -21.00 -37.16
N ILE A 403 1.87 -20.05 -36.56
CA ILE A 403 2.18 -20.07 -35.11
C ILE A 403 0.91 -20.01 -34.26
N LEU A 404 -0.10 -19.24 -34.70
CA LEU A 404 -1.41 -19.16 -34.06
C LEU A 404 -2.27 -20.40 -34.27
N LEU A 405 -2.06 -21.10 -35.39
CA LEU A 405 -2.66 -22.40 -35.63
C LEU A 405 -1.96 -23.49 -34.80
N ASP A 406 -0.77 -23.30 -34.25
CA ASP A 406 -0.14 -24.30 -33.38
C ASP A 406 -0.70 -24.24 -31.93
N ASP A 407 -1.13 -23.05 -31.47
CA ASP A 407 -1.69 -22.80 -30.12
C ASP A 407 -3.20 -23.10 -30.00
N GLY A 408 -3.64 -24.23 -30.58
CA GLY A 408 -5.06 -24.60 -30.75
C GLY A 408 -5.89 -24.63 -29.45
N ASP A 409 -5.26 -24.78 -28.30
CA ASP A 409 -5.91 -24.84 -26.99
C ASP A 409 -6.46 -23.47 -26.55
N GLU A 410 -5.74 -22.37 -26.82
CA GLU A 410 -6.18 -21.01 -26.47
C GLU A 410 -7.42 -20.56 -27.26
N LEU A 411 -7.49 -20.88 -28.56
CA LEU A 411 -8.67 -20.61 -29.41
C LEU A 411 -9.90 -21.41 -28.97
N GLN A 412 -9.71 -22.66 -28.55
CA GLN A 412 -10.78 -23.50 -28.02
C GLN A 412 -11.27 -22.99 -26.64
N HIS A 413 -10.35 -22.54 -25.78
CA HIS A 413 -10.68 -21.88 -24.51
C HIS A 413 -11.43 -20.56 -24.72
N LEU A 414 -11.05 -19.79 -25.74
CA LEU A 414 -11.74 -18.58 -26.14
C LEU A 414 -13.18 -18.86 -26.57
N ALA A 415 -13.38 -19.82 -27.48
CA ALA A 415 -14.71 -20.21 -27.97
C ALA A 415 -15.62 -20.67 -26.82
N THR A 416 -15.07 -21.42 -25.87
CA THR A 416 -15.79 -21.87 -24.67
C THR A 416 -16.18 -20.68 -23.79
N SER A 417 -15.27 -19.72 -23.58
CA SER A 417 -15.51 -18.55 -22.73
C SER A 417 -16.58 -17.62 -23.33
N ILE A 418 -16.52 -17.41 -24.65
CA ILE A 418 -17.52 -16.67 -25.44
C ILE A 418 -18.90 -17.32 -25.33
N GLY A 419 -19.00 -18.64 -25.53
CA GLY A 419 -20.27 -19.34 -25.46
C GLY A 419 -20.91 -19.30 -24.07
N LEU A 420 -20.10 -19.41 -23.01
CA LEU A 420 -20.58 -19.29 -21.63
C LEU A 420 -21.06 -17.86 -21.32
N LEU A 421 -20.36 -16.83 -21.78
CA LEU A 421 -20.79 -15.43 -21.64
C LEU A 421 -22.06 -15.12 -22.44
N ASP A 422 -22.23 -15.70 -23.62
CA ASP A 422 -23.46 -15.56 -24.41
C ASP A 422 -24.68 -16.06 -23.65
N ASN A 423 -24.55 -17.27 -23.10
CA ASN A 423 -25.60 -17.92 -22.32
C ASN A 423 -25.90 -17.15 -21.04
N TYR A 424 -24.89 -16.56 -20.42
CA TYR A 424 -25.04 -15.77 -19.19
C TYR A 424 -25.83 -14.47 -19.43
N PHE A 425 -25.53 -13.74 -20.52
CA PHE A 425 -26.19 -12.45 -20.81
C PHE A 425 -27.44 -12.56 -21.68
N HIS A 426 -27.75 -13.76 -22.20
CA HIS A 426 -28.92 -14.03 -23.04
C HIS A 426 -29.04 -13.13 -24.29
N ILE A 427 -27.91 -12.69 -24.87
CA ILE A 427 -27.88 -11.73 -25.98
C ILE A 427 -28.62 -12.27 -27.23
N ASN A 428 -28.62 -13.59 -27.41
CA ASN A 428 -29.30 -14.27 -28.51
C ASN A 428 -30.71 -14.78 -28.19
N SER A 429 -31.22 -14.58 -26.97
CA SER A 429 -32.61 -14.93 -26.68
C SER A 429 -33.53 -13.87 -27.29
N LYS A 430 -33.99 -14.13 -28.51
CA LYS A 430 -35.17 -13.45 -29.04
C LYS A 430 -36.29 -13.62 -28.01
N GLU A 431 -36.72 -12.52 -27.41
CA GLU A 431 -37.98 -12.45 -26.67
C GLU A 431 -39.11 -12.97 -27.56
N ASN A 432 -39.46 -14.25 -27.44
CA ASN A 432 -40.86 -14.57 -27.36
C ASN A 432 -41.30 -14.09 -25.98
N LYS A 433 -41.97 -12.93 -25.96
CA LYS A 433 -42.79 -12.49 -24.82
C LYS A 433 -43.77 -13.60 -24.48
N VAL A 434 -43.41 -14.48 -23.55
CA VAL A 434 -44.35 -15.31 -22.82
C VAL A 434 -43.94 -15.25 -21.36
N SER A 435 -44.79 -14.58 -20.60
CA SER A 435 -44.89 -14.65 -19.15
C SER A 435 -44.59 -16.05 -18.63
N PHE A 436 -43.61 -16.20 -17.74
CA PHE A 436 -43.38 -17.44 -17.02
C PHE A 436 -44.54 -17.71 -16.05
N SER A 437 -45.52 -18.49 -16.50
CA SER A 437 -46.26 -19.40 -15.63
C SER A 437 -45.85 -20.82 -15.97
N ALA A 438 -45.28 -21.50 -14.98
CA ALA A 438 -45.15 -22.94 -14.81
C ALA A 438 -44.48 -23.77 -15.93
N GLU A 439 -43.42 -24.46 -15.49
CA GLU A 439 -42.97 -25.79 -15.92
C GLU A 439 -42.89 -26.02 -17.43
N HIS A 440 -41.67 -25.99 -17.99
CA HIS A 440 -41.25 -26.98 -18.98
C HIS A 440 -39.72 -27.17 -18.90
N LYS A 441 -39.31 -28.30 -18.32
CA LYS A 441 -37.96 -28.86 -18.42
C LYS A 441 -37.64 -29.10 -19.90
N VAL A 442 -36.65 -28.41 -20.43
CA VAL A 442 -35.94 -28.85 -21.63
C VAL A 442 -34.46 -28.95 -21.31
N THR A 443 -33.93 -30.11 -21.68
CA THR A 443 -32.68 -30.77 -21.30
C THR A 443 -31.41 -30.08 -21.81
N VAL A 444 -30.64 -29.48 -20.90
CA VAL A 444 -29.16 -29.45 -20.94
C VAL A 444 -28.65 -29.64 -19.51
N GLY A 445 -29.06 -30.74 -18.88
CA GLY A 445 -28.48 -31.19 -17.64
C GLY A 445 -27.38 -32.19 -17.95
N GLN A 446 -26.11 -31.77 -17.97
CA GLN A 446 -24.99 -32.66 -17.60
C GLN A 446 -23.60 -32.02 -17.42
N ILE A 447 -23.48 -30.74 -17.03
CA ILE A 447 -22.20 -30.24 -16.46
C ILE A 447 -22.36 -29.47 -15.14
N CYS A 448 -23.54 -28.93 -14.80
CA CYS A 448 -23.75 -28.22 -13.52
C CYS A 448 -24.66 -28.98 -12.55
N SER A 449 -24.21 -30.11 -11.98
CA SER A 449 -24.99 -30.83 -10.94
C SER A 449 -24.35 -30.85 -9.56
N HIS A 450 -23.49 -29.89 -9.23
CA HIS A 450 -23.04 -29.64 -7.88
C HIS A 450 -22.81 -28.14 -7.71
N MET A 451 -23.84 -27.39 -7.28
CA MET A 451 -23.80 -26.10 -6.56
C MET A 451 -25.19 -25.42 -6.66
N GLU A 452 -26.25 -26.08 -6.18
CA GLU A 452 -27.61 -25.49 -6.25
C GLU A 452 -27.85 -24.34 -5.26
N SER A 453 -27.00 -24.13 -4.25
CA SER A 453 -27.16 -22.99 -3.30
C SER A 453 -26.43 -21.71 -3.72
N ASP A 454 -25.30 -21.82 -4.43
CA ASP A 454 -24.49 -20.66 -4.83
C ASP A 454 -24.97 -20.06 -6.17
N TYR A 455 -25.67 -20.85 -6.99
CA TYR A 455 -26.22 -20.44 -8.28
C TYR A 455 -27.39 -19.45 -8.13
N GLU A 456 -28.26 -19.62 -7.13
CA GLU A 456 -29.36 -18.67 -6.86
C GLU A 456 -28.85 -17.30 -6.36
N ALA A 457 -27.79 -17.28 -5.55
CA ALA A 457 -27.16 -16.04 -5.09
C ALA A 457 -26.45 -15.29 -6.24
N SER A 458 -25.77 -16.03 -7.13
CA SER A 458 -25.16 -15.50 -8.36
C SER A 458 -26.19 -14.88 -9.32
N MET A 459 -27.33 -15.56 -9.51
CA MET A 459 -28.42 -15.07 -10.36
C MET A 459 -29.14 -13.85 -9.77
N ALA A 460 -29.34 -13.79 -8.45
CA ALA A 460 -29.90 -12.62 -7.78
C ALA A 460 -28.97 -11.39 -7.85
N PHE A 461 -27.66 -11.61 -7.83
CA PHE A 461 -26.65 -10.55 -7.97
C PHE A 461 -26.54 -10.05 -9.43
N ALA A 462 -26.63 -10.96 -10.41
CA ALA A 462 -26.68 -10.65 -11.83
C ALA A 462 -27.85 -9.73 -12.22
N GLN A 463 -29.02 -9.90 -11.61
CA GLN A 463 -30.20 -9.06 -11.88
C GLN A 463 -30.05 -7.61 -11.36
N LYS A 464 -29.28 -7.37 -10.29
CA LYS A 464 -29.13 -6.04 -9.69
C LYS A 464 -28.13 -5.15 -10.45
N ASN A 465 -27.11 -5.75 -11.07
CA ASN A 465 -26.01 -5.06 -11.75
C ASN A 465 -25.80 -5.50 -13.22
N GLY A 466 -26.75 -6.21 -13.83
CA GLY A 466 -26.59 -6.85 -15.15
C GLY A 466 -26.13 -5.91 -16.27
N LYS A 467 -26.61 -4.66 -16.29
CA LYS A 467 -26.16 -3.64 -17.26
C LYS A 467 -24.69 -3.26 -17.11
N ALA A 468 -24.18 -3.18 -15.88
CA ALA A 468 -22.78 -2.86 -15.64
C ALA A 468 -21.87 -4.02 -16.05
N TYR A 469 -22.24 -5.26 -15.72
CA TYR A 469 -21.50 -6.44 -16.16
C TYR A 469 -21.52 -6.64 -17.67
N LEU A 470 -22.64 -6.33 -18.32
CA LEU A 470 -22.74 -6.34 -19.78
C LEU A 470 -21.80 -5.30 -20.42
N LEU A 471 -21.68 -4.11 -19.84
CA LEU A 471 -20.75 -3.09 -20.30
C LEU A 471 -19.28 -3.53 -20.13
N LEU A 472 -18.94 -4.18 -19.00
CA LEU A 472 -17.62 -4.76 -18.80
C LEU A 472 -17.30 -5.84 -19.83
N TYR A 473 -18.27 -6.69 -20.12
CA TYR A 473 -18.16 -7.72 -21.14
C TYR A 473 -17.96 -7.12 -22.54
N LEU A 474 -18.75 -6.12 -22.91
CA LEU A 474 -18.58 -5.38 -24.17
C LEU A 474 -17.17 -4.78 -24.28
N ASN A 475 -16.66 -4.19 -23.20
CA ASN A 475 -15.31 -3.62 -23.17
C ASN A 475 -14.22 -4.69 -23.33
N ALA A 476 -14.40 -5.86 -22.72
CA ALA A 476 -13.48 -6.99 -22.87
C ALA A 476 -13.50 -7.56 -24.30
N LEU A 477 -14.70 -7.73 -24.90
CA LEU A 477 -14.85 -8.11 -26.30
C LEU A 477 -14.20 -7.10 -27.24
N LYS A 478 -14.42 -5.80 -27.02
CA LYS A 478 -13.78 -4.73 -27.79
C LYS A 478 -12.25 -4.83 -27.73
N PHE A 479 -11.72 -5.06 -26.53
CA PHE A 479 -10.28 -5.21 -26.33
C PHE A 479 -9.72 -6.43 -27.06
N LEU A 480 -10.39 -7.58 -27.00
CA LEU A 480 -10.03 -8.82 -27.69
C LEU A 480 -10.17 -8.73 -29.21
N CYS A 481 -11.26 -8.15 -29.71
CA CYS A 481 -11.56 -8.13 -31.14
C CYS A 481 -10.60 -7.25 -31.94
N GLN A 482 -9.97 -6.27 -31.30
CA GLN A 482 -9.00 -5.40 -31.96
C GLN A 482 -7.77 -6.19 -32.49
N PRO A 483 -6.98 -6.91 -31.67
CA PRO A 483 -5.84 -7.68 -32.18
C PRO A 483 -6.27 -8.83 -33.11
N LEU A 484 -7.46 -9.41 -32.92
CA LEU A 484 -8.00 -10.42 -33.84
C LEU A 484 -8.29 -9.82 -35.23
N ALA A 485 -8.88 -8.62 -35.30
CA ALA A 485 -9.14 -7.95 -36.56
C ALA A 485 -7.84 -7.50 -37.25
N GLU A 486 -6.84 -7.02 -36.49
CA GLU A 486 -5.51 -6.68 -37.01
C GLU A 486 -4.84 -7.92 -37.63
N LEU A 487 -4.89 -9.06 -36.95
CA LEU A 487 -4.39 -10.35 -37.45
C LEU A 487 -5.09 -10.77 -38.75
N VAL A 488 -6.42 -10.80 -38.78
CA VAL A 488 -7.18 -11.20 -39.98
C VAL A 488 -6.86 -10.30 -41.17
N ASN A 489 -6.67 -8.99 -40.93
CA ASN A 489 -6.29 -8.06 -41.99
C ASN A 489 -4.86 -8.28 -42.49
N LEU A 490 -3.92 -8.60 -41.60
CA LEU A 490 -2.53 -8.89 -41.93
C LEU A 490 -2.43 -10.15 -42.80
N GLU A 491 -3.12 -11.21 -42.38
CA GLU A 491 -3.02 -12.56 -42.97
C GLU A 491 -4.07 -12.84 -44.05
N ARG A 492 -4.84 -11.81 -44.46
CA ARG A 492 -5.98 -11.97 -45.39
C ARG A 492 -5.65 -12.75 -46.67
N VAL A 493 -4.44 -12.58 -47.20
CA VAL A 493 -4.00 -13.22 -48.45
C VAL A 493 -3.75 -14.71 -48.23
N GLN A 494 -3.14 -15.06 -47.09
CA GLN A 494 -2.85 -16.43 -46.71
C GLN A 494 -4.13 -17.16 -46.29
N ILE A 495 -5.03 -16.51 -45.55
CA ILE A 495 -6.37 -17.02 -45.21
C ILE A 495 -7.18 -17.39 -46.46
N ILE A 496 -7.15 -16.52 -47.48
CA ILE A 496 -7.86 -16.78 -48.75
C ILE A 496 -7.22 -17.94 -49.52
N ALA A 497 -5.89 -18.11 -49.43
CA ALA A 497 -5.15 -19.17 -50.11
C ALA A 497 -5.23 -20.54 -49.41
N GLU A 498 -5.27 -20.57 -48.07
CA GLU A 498 -5.29 -21.78 -47.22
C GLU A 498 -6.71 -22.27 -46.87
N SER A 499 -7.75 -21.54 -47.31
CA SER A 499 -9.16 -21.89 -47.18
C SER A 499 -9.53 -23.27 -47.76
N GLU A 500 -8.62 -23.94 -48.48
CA GLU A 500 -8.81 -25.29 -49.01
C GLU A 500 -8.49 -26.41 -47.99
N ALA A 501 -7.91 -26.08 -46.82
CA ALA A 501 -7.61 -27.03 -45.74
C ALA A 501 -8.68 -27.04 -44.62
N ILE A 502 -9.08 -28.23 -44.15
CA ILE A 502 -10.22 -28.41 -43.23
C ILE A 502 -9.92 -27.96 -41.78
N SER A 503 -8.65 -27.98 -41.34
CA SER A 503 -8.24 -27.62 -39.97
C SER A 503 -8.16 -26.11 -39.71
N SER A 504 -7.80 -25.31 -40.73
CA SER A 504 -7.80 -23.84 -40.65
C SER A 504 -9.23 -23.28 -40.53
N SER A 505 -10.23 -24.00 -41.10
CA SER A 505 -11.65 -23.64 -41.06
C SER A 505 -12.24 -23.56 -39.64
N ALA A 506 -11.91 -24.52 -38.76
CA ALA A 506 -12.46 -24.55 -37.39
C ALA A 506 -11.92 -23.41 -36.50
N LYS A 507 -10.63 -23.08 -36.65
CA LYS A 507 -9.97 -22.01 -35.89
C LYS A 507 -10.41 -20.62 -36.35
N LEU A 508 -10.58 -20.42 -37.66
CA LEU A 508 -11.20 -19.22 -38.23
C LEU A 508 -12.66 -19.04 -37.76
N CYS A 509 -13.41 -20.13 -37.56
CA CYS A 509 -14.76 -20.07 -37.01
C CYS A 509 -14.78 -19.50 -35.59
N HIS A 510 -13.80 -19.82 -34.73
CA HIS A 510 -13.73 -19.26 -33.38
C HIS A 510 -13.45 -17.74 -33.39
N ILE A 511 -12.56 -17.27 -34.26
CA ILE A 511 -12.29 -15.84 -34.45
C ILE A 511 -13.54 -15.12 -34.98
N GLN A 512 -14.21 -15.71 -35.98
CA GLN A 512 -15.44 -15.16 -36.53
C GLN A 512 -16.54 -15.06 -35.47
N ASN A 513 -16.70 -16.09 -34.63
CA ASN A 513 -17.69 -16.09 -33.54
C ASN A 513 -17.42 -14.97 -32.53
N ALA A 514 -16.16 -14.71 -32.17
CA ALA A 514 -15.80 -13.60 -31.29
C ALA A 514 -16.21 -12.23 -31.87
N LEU A 515 -15.93 -12.02 -33.17
CA LEU A 515 -16.28 -10.79 -33.88
C LEU A 515 -17.80 -10.60 -34.02
N HIS A 516 -18.54 -11.66 -34.36
CA HIS A 516 -19.99 -11.62 -34.41
C HIS A 516 -20.60 -11.28 -33.05
N GLN A 517 -20.12 -11.95 -32.00
CA GLN A 517 -20.62 -11.70 -30.65
C GLN A 517 -20.34 -10.27 -30.18
N PHE A 518 -19.19 -9.69 -30.53
CA PHE A 518 -18.95 -8.28 -30.29
C PHE A 518 -19.98 -7.38 -30.97
N CYS A 519 -20.31 -7.64 -32.24
CA CYS A 519 -21.36 -6.91 -32.95
C CYS A 519 -22.73 -7.07 -32.28
N ASP A 520 -23.10 -8.28 -31.88
CA ASP A 520 -24.40 -8.57 -31.25
C ASP A 520 -24.53 -7.85 -29.90
N VAL A 521 -23.50 -7.93 -29.04
CA VAL A 521 -23.47 -7.26 -27.73
C VAL A 521 -23.46 -5.74 -27.90
N PHE A 522 -22.69 -5.22 -28.86
CA PHE A 522 -22.61 -3.80 -29.15
C PHE A 522 -23.98 -3.26 -29.58
N LEU A 523 -24.64 -3.96 -30.50
CA LEU A 523 -26.00 -3.61 -30.92
C LEU A 523 -26.95 -3.68 -29.73
N PHE A 524 -26.95 -4.79 -28.98
CA PHE A 524 -27.81 -4.96 -27.81
C PHE A 524 -27.64 -3.87 -26.75
N CYS A 525 -26.43 -3.34 -26.54
CA CYS A 525 -26.17 -2.23 -25.62
C CYS A 525 -26.65 -0.85 -26.13
N HIS A 526 -26.92 -0.71 -27.43
CA HIS A 526 -27.33 0.53 -28.08
C HIS A 526 -28.85 0.67 -28.25
N TRP A 527 -29.62 -0.39 -27.99
CA TRP A 527 -31.09 -0.40 -27.88
C TRP A 527 -31.52 -0.38 -26.41
#